data_AF-A0A9X4D232-F1
#
_entry.id   AF-A0A9X4D232-F1
#
_cell.length_a   1.000
_cell.length_b   1.000
_cell.length_c   1.000
_cell.angle_alpha   90.00
_cell.angle_beta   90.00
_cell.angle_gamma   90.00
#
_symmetry.space_group_name_H-M   'P 1'
#
loop_
_entity.id
_entity.type
_entity.pdbx_description
1 polymer ?
#
loop_
_entity_poly.entity_id
_entity_poly.type
_entity_poly.pdbx_seq_one_letter_code
_entity_poly.pdbx_strand_id
1 'polypeptide(L)'
;MSYHRSREFRQRHCSQRGAATIHQCQSCGTEIRGDYQVDGFFALGDPTPVPTNCEGCGAQFPWAQRKQELAAAAGDPSADGFKLLEHICSRFHLVVKQLRARHAERNSLIVNDEYDVQDLLHALLRVHFDDIRPEEWTPSYGGANSRVDFLLKEEQIIVEVKKTRESLKARHIGEQLIVDIARYRAHPDCRKLLCFVYDPEGWVNNPWGLENDLNCKDEGFEVKVLIVPKGH
;
A
#
# COMPACT_ATOMS: atom_id res chain seq x y z
N MET A 1 8.25 14.44 -34.86
CA MET A 1 8.38 15.43 -35.96
C MET A 1 8.32 16.86 -35.42
N SER A 2 9.14 17.79 -35.95
CA SER A 2 9.07 19.22 -35.60
C SER A 2 7.76 19.87 -36.04
N TYR A 3 7.21 20.78 -35.22
CA TYR A 3 5.98 21.54 -35.51
C TYR A 3 6.03 22.25 -36.87
N HIS A 4 7.23 22.62 -37.33
CA HIS A 4 7.39 23.38 -38.56
C HIS A 4 7.31 22.57 -39.85
N ARG A 5 7.70 21.29 -39.80
CA ARG A 5 7.91 20.45 -40.98
C ARG A 5 6.60 19.89 -41.56
N SER A 6 5.63 19.58 -40.70
CA SER A 6 4.40 18.87 -41.10
C SER A 6 3.17 19.73 -40.77
N ARG A 7 2.92 20.74 -41.63
CA ARG A 7 1.90 21.78 -41.38
C ARG A 7 0.49 21.22 -41.37
N GLU A 8 0.25 20.17 -42.14
CA GLU A 8 -0.99 19.42 -42.28
C GLU A 8 -1.45 18.76 -40.98
N PHE A 9 -0.52 18.49 -40.04
CA PHE A 9 -0.86 17.91 -38.72
C PHE A 9 -1.01 18.97 -37.62
N ARG A 10 -0.85 20.26 -37.93
CA ARG A 10 -0.99 21.32 -36.93
C ARG A 10 -2.45 21.50 -36.56
N GLN A 11 -2.73 21.31 -35.28
CA GLN A 11 -4.02 21.63 -34.69
C GLN A 11 -3.81 22.73 -33.65
N ARG A 12 -4.73 23.70 -33.56
CA ARG A 12 -4.67 24.75 -32.52
C ARG A 12 -5.06 24.19 -31.15
N HIS A 13 -5.89 23.15 -31.14
CA HIS A 13 -6.40 22.46 -29.96
C HIS A 13 -6.39 20.95 -30.19
N CYS A 14 -6.23 20.18 -29.12
CA CYS A 14 -6.37 18.73 -29.13
C CYS A 14 -7.83 18.34 -29.42
N SER A 15 -8.06 17.50 -30.44
CA SER A 15 -9.38 17.00 -30.81
C SER A 15 -10.06 16.13 -29.73
N GLN A 16 -9.30 15.52 -28.83
CA GLN A 16 -9.83 14.63 -27.79
C GLN A 16 -10.12 15.36 -26.47
N ARG A 17 -9.31 16.36 -26.11
CA ARG A 17 -9.34 17.01 -24.77
C ARG A 17 -9.54 18.52 -24.81
N GLY A 18 -9.59 19.15 -26.00
CA GLY A 18 -9.79 20.59 -26.18
C GLY A 18 -8.63 21.51 -25.76
N ALA A 19 -7.58 20.97 -25.14
CA ALA A 19 -6.41 21.75 -24.69
C ALA A 19 -5.68 22.42 -25.86
N ALA A 20 -5.22 23.67 -25.66
CA ALA A 20 -4.45 24.39 -26.66
C ALA A 20 -3.11 23.71 -26.94
N THR A 21 -2.67 23.74 -28.20
CA THR A 21 -1.40 23.13 -28.63
C THR A 21 -0.22 23.98 -28.19
N ILE A 22 0.63 23.39 -27.35
CA ILE A 22 1.85 24.03 -26.84
C ILE A 22 3.03 23.53 -27.67
N HIS A 23 3.67 24.43 -28.41
CA HIS A 23 4.85 24.16 -29.24
C HIS A 23 6.03 25.08 -28.88
N GLN A 24 5.81 26.01 -27.94
CA GLN A 24 6.80 26.93 -27.37
C GLN A 24 6.66 26.96 -25.86
N CYS A 25 7.75 27.26 -25.17
CA CYS A 25 7.75 27.50 -23.74
C CYS A 25 6.88 28.72 -23.41
N GLN A 26 5.95 28.55 -22.48
CA GLN A 26 5.04 29.61 -22.04
C GLN A 26 5.74 30.70 -21.22
N SER A 27 6.93 30.42 -20.68
CA SER A 27 7.69 31.38 -19.86
C SER A 27 8.69 32.19 -20.67
N CYS A 28 9.36 31.59 -21.67
CA CYS A 28 10.45 32.25 -22.40
C CYS A 28 10.31 32.19 -23.93
N GLY A 29 9.27 31.55 -24.47
CA GLY A 29 9.04 31.44 -25.91
C GLY A 29 9.95 30.45 -26.65
N THR A 30 10.92 29.81 -25.97
CA THR A 30 11.83 28.83 -26.59
C THR A 30 11.03 27.69 -27.22
N GLU A 31 11.32 27.33 -28.48
CA GLU A 31 10.65 26.23 -29.17
C GLU A 31 10.91 24.88 -28.50
N ILE A 32 9.86 24.07 -28.38
CA ILE A 32 9.97 22.73 -27.82
C ILE A 32 10.54 21.82 -28.90
N ARG A 33 11.66 21.16 -28.60
CA ARG A 33 12.29 20.21 -29.52
C ARG A 33 11.39 18.99 -29.72
N GLY A 34 11.10 18.67 -30.98
CA GLY A 34 10.51 17.40 -31.38
C GLY A 34 11.59 16.44 -31.88
N ASP A 35 11.19 15.35 -32.55
CA ASP A 35 12.15 14.43 -33.16
C ASP A 35 13.21 15.11 -34.02
N TYR A 36 14.44 14.68 -33.80
CA TYR A 36 15.57 14.95 -34.68
C TYR A 36 15.51 14.01 -35.88
N GLN A 37 15.44 14.56 -37.09
CA GLN A 37 15.50 13.78 -38.33
C GLN A 37 16.75 14.17 -39.13
N VAL A 38 17.48 13.15 -39.58
CA VAL A 38 18.61 13.30 -40.52
C VAL A 38 18.14 12.78 -41.87
N ASP A 39 18.28 13.60 -42.92
CA ASP A 39 17.83 13.22 -44.26
C ASP A 39 18.65 12.01 -44.78
N GLY A 40 17.95 10.99 -45.28
CA GLY A 40 18.54 9.73 -45.75
C GLY A 40 18.69 8.63 -44.68
N PHE A 41 18.34 8.89 -43.42
CA PHE A 41 18.43 7.90 -42.34
C PHE A 41 17.08 7.72 -41.62
N PHE A 42 16.53 6.51 -41.66
CA PHE A 42 15.33 6.16 -40.90
C PHE A 42 15.73 5.68 -39.51
N ALA A 43 15.46 6.49 -38.49
CA ALA A 43 15.60 6.06 -37.10
C ALA A 43 14.39 5.19 -36.72
N LEU A 44 14.59 3.88 -36.66
CA LEU A 44 13.71 2.93 -35.97
C LEU A 44 14.05 3.00 -34.48
N GLY A 45 13.41 3.90 -33.74
CA GLY A 45 13.69 4.12 -32.32
C GLY A 45 12.43 4.45 -31.53
N ASP A 46 12.57 4.39 -30.20
CA ASP A 46 11.52 4.76 -29.26
C ASP A 46 11.04 6.21 -29.48
N PRO A 47 9.77 6.52 -29.15
CA PRO A 47 9.24 7.88 -29.28
C PRO A 47 10.12 8.88 -28.52
N THR A 48 10.28 10.11 -29.06
CA THR A 48 11.03 11.16 -28.36
C THR A 48 10.44 11.37 -26.96
N PRO A 49 11.26 11.34 -25.90
CA PRO A 49 10.77 11.58 -24.55
C PRO A 49 10.19 13.00 -24.43
N VAL A 50 9.04 13.11 -23.77
CA VAL A 50 8.38 14.41 -23.54
C VAL A 50 9.17 15.18 -22.48
N PRO A 51 9.69 16.39 -22.77
CA PRO A 51 10.52 17.14 -21.83
C PRO A 51 9.70 17.62 -20.64
N THR A 52 10.27 17.54 -19.43
CA THR A 52 9.61 18.04 -18.21
C THR A 52 9.85 19.52 -17.97
N ASN A 53 11.03 20.01 -18.37
CA ASN A 53 11.51 21.37 -18.16
C ASN A 53 11.97 21.97 -19.49
N CYS A 54 11.87 23.30 -19.60
CA CYS A 54 12.40 24.04 -20.73
C CYS A 54 13.92 24.06 -20.69
N GLU A 55 14.58 23.72 -21.80
CA GLU A 55 16.04 23.80 -21.91
C GLU A 55 16.58 25.24 -21.87
N GLY A 56 15.77 26.23 -22.27
CA GLY A 56 16.19 27.64 -22.32
C GLY A 56 16.12 28.35 -20.96
N CYS A 57 15.04 28.15 -20.19
CA CYS A 57 14.83 28.86 -18.92
C CYS A 57 14.64 27.96 -17.70
N GLY A 58 14.61 26.63 -17.86
CA GLY A 58 14.41 25.67 -16.76
C GLY A 58 12.97 25.53 -16.26
N ALA A 59 12.04 26.38 -16.70
CA ALA A 59 10.64 26.35 -16.26
C ALA A 59 9.99 24.99 -16.59
N GLN A 60 9.21 24.46 -15.65
CA GLN A 60 8.45 23.22 -15.89
C GLN A 60 7.31 23.47 -16.87
N PHE A 61 7.08 22.50 -17.76
CA PHE A 61 5.93 22.56 -18.66
C PHE A 61 4.63 22.19 -17.94
N PRO A 62 3.46 22.66 -18.42
CA PRO A 62 2.17 22.41 -17.77
C PRO A 62 1.83 20.93 -17.60
N TRP A 63 2.24 20.06 -18.53
CA TRP A 63 2.01 18.61 -18.40
C TRP A 63 2.85 17.98 -17.29
N ALA A 64 4.05 18.51 -17.02
CA ALA A 64 4.91 18.03 -15.94
C ALA A 64 4.33 18.46 -14.58
N GLN A 65 3.91 19.73 -14.46
CA GLN A 65 3.22 20.24 -13.28
C GLN A 65 1.94 19.45 -13.01
N ARG A 66 1.08 19.26 -14.02
CA ARG A 66 -0.16 18.51 -13.87
C ARG A 66 0.07 17.05 -13.47
N LYS A 67 1.14 16.42 -13.95
CA LYS A 67 1.53 15.06 -13.53
C LYS A 67 1.94 15.04 -12.05
N GLN A 68 2.65 16.06 -11.57
CA GLN A 68 3.03 16.20 -10.16
C GLN A 68 1.82 16.53 -9.27
N GLU A 69 0.93 17.42 -9.70
CA GLU A 69 -0.31 17.75 -8.99
C GLU A 69 -1.22 16.53 -8.86
N LEU A 70 -1.39 15.75 -9.94
CA LEU A 70 -2.15 14.50 -9.90
C LEU A 70 -1.52 13.48 -8.94
N ALA A 71 -0.19 13.36 -8.94
CA ALA A 71 0.53 12.48 -8.01
C ALA A 71 0.40 12.95 -6.55
N ALA A 72 0.42 14.25 -6.30
CA ALA A 72 0.23 14.82 -4.95
C ALA A 72 -1.23 14.70 -4.46
N ALA A 73 -2.20 14.85 -5.37
CA ALA A 73 -3.62 14.75 -5.06
C ALA A 73 -4.10 13.30 -4.87
N ALA A 74 -3.38 12.31 -5.41
CA ALA A 74 -3.71 10.90 -5.25
C ALA A 74 -3.54 10.38 -3.81
N GLY A 75 -2.98 11.18 -2.89
CA GLY A 75 -2.63 10.74 -1.55
C GLY A 75 -1.56 9.64 -1.56
N ASP A 76 -1.06 9.24 -0.39
CA ASP A 76 -0.32 7.97 -0.28
C ASP A 76 -1.36 6.84 -0.25
N PRO A 77 -1.46 5.98 -1.28
CA PRO A 77 -2.39 4.85 -1.27
C PRO A 77 -2.17 3.95 -0.04
N SER A 78 -0.94 3.87 0.46
CA SER A 78 -0.60 3.14 1.69
C SER A 78 -1.16 3.81 2.94
N ALA A 79 -1.33 5.13 2.97
CA ALA A 79 -1.94 5.83 4.12
C ALA A 79 -3.46 5.62 4.18
N ASP A 80 -4.12 5.46 3.03
CA ASP A 80 -5.53 5.08 2.96
C ASP A 80 -5.71 3.58 3.23
N GLY A 81 -4.89 2.73 2.60
CA GLY A 81 -4.88 1.28 2.79
C GLY A 81 -4.60 0.86 4.24
N PHE A 82 -3.67 1.53 4.93
CA PHE A 82 -3.38 1.23 6.34
C PHE A 82 -4.55 1.61 7.27
N LYS A 83 -5.20 2.76 7.04
CA LYS A 83 -6.39 3.17 7.80
C LYS A 83 -7.58 2.23 7.54
N LEU A 84 -7.74 1.79 6.30
CA LEU A 84 -8.76 0.81 5.93
C LEU A 84 -8.50 -0.53 6.62
N LEU A 85 -7.25 -0.97 6.65
CA LEU A 85 -6.84 -2.17 7.36
C LEU A 85 -7.12 -2.06 8.87
N GLU A 86 -6.73 -0.96 9.52
CA GLU A 86 -7.08 -0.68 10.92
C GLU A 86 -8.60 -0.74 11.14
N HIS A 87 -9.38 -0.18 10.21
CA HIS A 87 -10.84 -0.23 10.27
C HIS A 87 -11.36 -1.67 10.19
N ILE A 88 -10.90 -2.47 9.21
CA ILE A 88 -11.30 -3.88 9.06
C ILE A 88 -11.00 -4.66 10.35
N CYS A 89 -9.78 -4.55 10.88
CA CYS A 89 -9.37 -5.24 12.10
C CYS A 89 -10.18 -4.77 13.32
N SER A 90 -10.47 -3.48 13.46
CA SER A 90 -11.30 -2.94 14.56
C SER A 90 -12.74 -3.49 14.56
N ARG A 91 -13.26 -3.87 13.39
CA ARG A 91 -14.61 -4.40 13.19
C ARG A 91 -14.65 -5.92 13.18
N PHE A 92 -13.50 -6.59 13.19
CA PHE A 92 -13.38 -8.04 13.05
C PHE A 92 -14.26 -8.82 14.03
N HIS A 93 -14.24 -8.46 15.32
CA HIS A 93 -15.03 -9.15 16.35
C HIS A 93 -16.56 -9.07 16.07
N LEU A 94 -17.03 -8.00 15.46
CA LEU A 94 -18.45 -7.85 15.11
C LEU A 94 -18.83 -8.76 13.96
N VAL A 95 -17.94 -8.93 12.97
CA VAL A 95 -18.12 -9.91 11.89
C VAL A 95 -18.18 -11.33 12.48
N VAL A 96 -17.26 -11.68 13.39
CA VAL A 96 -17.27 -12.99 14.07
C VAL A 96 -18.58 -13.21 14.84
N LYS A 97 -19.07 -12.20 15.57
CA LYS A 97 -20.37 -12.28 16.27
C LYS A 97 -21.53 -12.47 15.30
N GLN A 98 -21.53 -11.76 14.19
CA GLN A 98 -22.58 -11.88 13.17
C GLN A 98 -22.57 -13.26 12.52
N LEU A 99 -21.40 -13.84 12.25
CA LEU A 99 -21.28 -15.19 11.70
C LEU A 99 -21.88 -16.24 12.65
N ARG A 100 -21.76 -16.06 13.97
CA ARG A 100 -22.38 -16.93 14.97
C ARG A 100 -23.92 -16.81 15.01
N ALA A 101 -24.49 -15.68 14.60
CA ALA A 101 -25.93 -15.44 14.57
C ALA A 101 -26.59 -16.04 13.32
N ARG A 102 -26.72 -17.38 13.29
CA ARG A 102 -27.24 -18.12 12.13
C ARG A 102 -28.73 -18.45 12.27
N HIS A 103 -29.46 -18.34 11.16
CA HIS A 103 -30.83 -18.85 11.06
C HIS A 103 -30.83 -20.39 11.06
N ALA A 104 -31.77 -20.99 11.81
CA ALA A 104 -32.03 -22.43 11.86
C ALA A 104 -30.80 -23.30 12.16
N GLU A 105 -29.98 -22.88 13.14
CA GLU A 105 -28.87 -23.67 13.71
C GLU A 105 -27.87 -24.22 12.67
N ARG A 106 -27.73 -23.54 11.53
CA ARG A 106 -26.78 -23.96 10.49
C ARG A 106 -25.34 -23.83 10.96
N ASN A 107 -24.48 -24.73 10.49
CA ASN A 107 -23.04 -24.64 10.67
C ASN A 107 -22.51 -23.26 10.24
N SER A 108 -21.58 -22.73 11.02
CA SER A 108 -20.87 -21.47 10.79
C SER A 108 -19.37 -21.74 10.74
N LEU A 109 -18.62 -20.79 10.17
CA LEU A 109 -17.21 -20.64 10.48
C LEU A 109 -17.07 -20.32 11.97
N ILE A 110 -16.33 -21.16 12.70
CA ILE A 110 -16.04 -20.96 14.13
C ILE A 110 -14.59 -20.52 14.23
N VAL A 111 -14.35 -19.39 14.88
CA VAL A 111 -13.00 -18.85 15.09
C VAL A 111 -12.44 -19.37 16.42
N ASN A 112 -11.66 -20.44 16.37
CA ASN A 112 -11.07 -21.11 17.53
C ASN A 112 -9.60 -20.74 17.74
N ASP A 113 -8.83 -20.73 16.66
CA ASP A 113 -7.38 -20.49 16.68
C ASP A 113 -6.93 -19.38 15.72
N GLU A 114 -5.62 -19.23 15.57
CA GLU A 114 -4.99 -18.22 14.71
C GLU A 114 -5.27 -18.44 13.23
N TYR A 115 -5.34 -19.69 12.79
CA TYR A 115 -5.62 -20.01 11.39
C TYR A 115 -7.06 -19.64 11.01
N ASP A 116 -8.03 -19.88 11.89
CA ASP A 116 -9.41 -19.44 11.66
C ASP A 116 -9.52 -17.90 11.59
N VAL A 117 -8.70 -17.18 12.38
CA VAL A 117 -8.62 -15.71 12.31
C VAL A 117 -8.04 -15.28 10.97
N GLN A 118 -6.96 -15.94 10.53
CA GLN A 118 -6.32 -15.69 9.24
C GLN A 118 -7.30 -15.91 8.08
N ASP A 119 -8.02 -17.03 8.06
CA ASP A 119 -8.97 -17.34 6.99
C ASP A 119 -10.07 -16.28 6.86
N LEU A 120 -10.67 -15.90 7.99
CA LEU A 120 -11.70 -14.86 7.99
C LEU A 120 -11.12 -13.49 7.62
N LEU A 121 -9.94 -13.13 8.15
CA LEU A 121 -9.31 -11.85 7.85
C LEU A 121 -8.95 -11.76 6.38
N HIS A 122 -8.36 -12.82 5.80
CA HIS A 122 -8.03 -12.88 4.38
C HIS A 122 -9.26 -12.65 3.50
N ALA A 123 -10.40 -13.27 3.84
CA ALA A 123 -11.65 -13.04 3.13
C ALA A 123 -12.11 -11.56 3.17
N LEU A 124 -11.92 -10.88 4.29
CA LEU A 124 -12.23 -9.45 4.42
C LEU A 124 -11.24 -8.57 3.64
N LEU A 125 -9.96 -8.90 3.65
CA LEU A 125 -8.93 -8.17 2.92
C LEU A 125 -9.15 -8.24 1.40
N ARG A 126 -9.57 -9.41 0.89
CA ARG A 126 -9.88 -9.62 -0.55
C ARG A 126 -10.97 -8.70 -1.10
N VAL A 127 -11.75 -8.04 -0.24
CA VAL A 127 -12.76 -7.05 -0.67
C VAL A 127 -12.09 -5.75 -1.14
N HIS A 128 -10.90 -5.43 -0.63
CA HIS A 128 -10.29 -4.12 -0.78
C HIS A 128 -8.87 -4.13 -1.36
N PHE A 129 -8.16 -5.25 -1.27
CA PHE A 129 -6.77 -5.39 -1.69
C PHE A 129 -6.64 -6.44 -2.79
N ASP A 130 -5.95 -6.09 -3.88
CA ASP A 130 -5.80 -6.94 -5.06
C ASP A 130 -4.62 -7.92 -4.93
N ASP A 131 -3.42 -7.43 -4.59
CA ASP A 131 -2.18 -8.24 -4.41
C ASP A 131 -1.93 -8.57 -2.93
N ILE A 132 -2.73 -9.50 -2.42
CA ILE A 132 -2.50 -10.14 -1.12
C ILE A 132 -1.68 -11.40 -1.35
N ARG A 133 -0.44 -11.39 -0.86
CA ARG A 133 0.46 -12.53 -0.92
C ARG A 133 0.43 -13.26 0.42
N PRO A 134 -0.26 -14.41 0.51
CA PRO A 134 0.10 -15.41 1.50
C PRO A 134 1.46 -15.99 1.08
N GLU A 135 2.40 -16.17 2.01
CA GLU A 135 3.66 -16.92 1.78
C GLU A 135 4.78 -16.26 0.93
N GLU A 136 5.38 -15.15 1.40
CA GLU A 136 6.72 -14.74 0.90
C GLU A 136 7.84 -15.18 1.87
N TRP A 137 8.89 -15.81 1.33
CA TRP A 137 10.12 -16.12 2.05
C TRP A 137 10.82 -14.81 2.42
N THR A 138 10.90 -14.51 3.71
CA THR A 138 11.73 -13.40 4.21
C THR A 138 13.22 -13.76 4.05
N PRO A 139 14.12 -12.80 3.75
CA PRO A 139 15.56 -13.06 3.77
C PRO A 139 15.94 -13.53 5.18
N SER A 140 16.56 -14.71 5.29
CA SER A 140 16.82 -15.37 6.56
C SER A 140 17.62 -14.47 7.53
N TYR A 141 16.98 -14.00 8.59
CA TYR A 141 17.66 -13.41 9.76
C TYR A 141 17.70 -14.49 10.86
N GLY A 142 18.88 -15.03 11.15
CA GLY A 142 19.08 -15.96 12.27
C GLY A 142 18.66 -17.43 12.06
N GLY A 143 18.61 -17.92 10.81
CA GLY A 143 18.47 -19.36 10.51
C GLY A 143 17.06 -19.96 10.70
N ALA A 144 16.08 -19.16 11.13
CA ALA A 144 14.68 -19.57 11.15
C ALA A 144 13.97 -19.03 9.91
N ASN A 145 13.50 -19.96 9.10
CA ASN A 145 12.78 -19.73 7.88
C ASN A 145 11.31 -19.46 8.25
N SER A 146 11.00 -18.23 8.65
CA SER A 146 9.66 -17.85 9.15
C SER A 146 8.84 -17.18 8.07
N ARG A 147 7.66 -17.76 7.85
CA ARG A 147 6.61 -17.34 6.93
C ARG A 147 5.81 -16.18 7.52
N VAL A 148 5.55 -15.14 6.71
CA VAL A 148 4.60 -14.07 7.02
C VAL A 148 3.16 -14.56 6.85
N ASP A 149 2.22 -14.02 7.64
CA ASP A 149 0.79 -14.34 7.49
C ASP A 149 0.22 -13.69 6.22
N PHE A 150 0.31 -12.35 6.10
CA PHE A 150 -0.07 -11.63 4.88
C PHE A 150 0.92 -10.53 4.53
N LEU A 151 1.26 -10.43 3.24
CA LEU A 151 1.91 -9.28 2.65
C LEU A 151 0.96 -8.60 1.65
N LEU A 152 0.58 -7.36 1.94
CA LEU A 152 -0.12 -6.46 1.02
C LEU A 152 0.95 -5.74 0.19
N LYS A 153 1.25 -6.27 -1.00
CA LYS A 153 2.49 -5.94 -1.72
C LYS A 153 2.51 -4.49 -2.19
N GLU A 154 1.41 -4.02 -2.74
CA GLU A 154 1.30 -2.67 -3.31
C GLU A 154 1.36 -1.60 -2.22
N GLU A 155 0.78 -1.90 -1.06
CA GLU A 155 0.73 -1.02 0.10
C GLU A 155 2.00 -1.09 0.97
N GLN A 156 2.84 -2.10 0.74
CA GLN A 156 4.04 -2.44 1.52
C GLN A 156 3.73 -2.66 3.01
N ILE A 157 2.59 -3.31 3.28
CA ILE A 157 2.10 -3.62 4.63
C ILE A 157 2.23 -5.13 4.88
N ILE A 158 2.90 -5.51 5.96
CA ILE A 158 2.81 -6.86 6.50
C ILE A 158 1.75 -6.89 7.59
N VAL A 159 0.91 -7.92 7.58
CA VAL A 159 -0.06 -8.20 8.65
C VAL A 159 0.37 -9.48 9.33
N GLU A 160 0.62 -9.40 10.64
CA GLU A 160 0.90 -10.54 11.52
C GLU A 160 -0.32 -10.78 12.40
N VAL A 161 -0.82 -12.01 12.45
CA VAL A 161 -2.05 -12.37 13.16
C VAL A 161 -1.71 -13.23 14.36
N LYS A 162 -2.24 -12.85 15.53
CA LYS A 162 -2.23 -13.67 16.74
C LYS A 162 -3.64 -13.84 17.29
N LYS A 163 -3.88 -14.95 17.99
CA LYS A 163 -5.11 -15.17 18.76
C LYS A 163 -4.73 -15.61 20.16
N THR A 164 -5.26 -14.92 21.16
CA THR A 164 -5.03 -15.30 22.54
C THR A 164 -5.70 -16.63 22.87
N ARG A 165 -5.13 -17.29 23.86
CA ARG A 165 -5.63 -18.51 24.48
C ARG A 165 -5.04 -18.65 25.87
N GLU A 166 -5.48 -19.64 26.63
CA GLU A 166 -5.02 -19.86 28.00
C GLU A 166 -3.49 -19.93 28.13
N SER A 167 -2.79 -20.52 27.16
CA SER A 167 -1.32 -20.60 27.14
C SER A 167 -0.63 -19.36 26.55
N LEU A 168 -1.35 -18.51 25.81
CA LEU A 168 -0.81 -17.37 25.07
C LEU A 168 -1.50 -16.07 25.50
N LYS A 169 -1.00 -15.52 26.62
CA LYS A 169 -1.49 -14.28 27.25
C LYS A 169 -0.56 -13.10 26.93
N ALA A 170 -0.88 -11.92 27.47
CA ALA A 170 -0.18 -10.65 27.22
C ALA A 170 1.35 -10.75 27.15
N ARG A 171 2.00 -11.39 28.13
CA ARG A 171 3.46 -11.54 28.17
C ARG A 171 4.00 -12.30 26.95
N HIS A 172 3.46 -13.49 26.70
CA HIS A 172 3.92 -14.34 25.60
C HIS A 172 3.59 -13.73 24.23
N ILE A 173 2.45 -13.04 24.12
CA ILE A 173 2.12 -12.24 22.92
C ILE A 173 3.18 -11.17 22.69
N GLY A 174 3.51 -10.37 23.72
CA GLY A 174 4.53 -9.33 23.61
C GLY A 174 5.89 -9.89 23.21
N GLU A 175 6.34 -10.97 23.84
CA GLU A 175 7.60 -11.65 23.51
C GLU A 175 7.65 -12.11 22.03
N GLN A 176 6.55 -12.68 21.52
CA GLN A 176 6.47 -13.07 20.11
C GLN A 176 6.46 -11.86 19.16
N LEU A 177 5.64 -10.86 19.45
CA LEU A 177 5.52 -9.66 18.61
C LEU A 177 6.83 -8.89 18.52
N ILE A 178 7.64 -8.84 19.58
CA ILE A 178 8.98 -8.21 19.53
C ILE A 178 9.88 -8.93 18.51
N VAL A 179 9.84 -10.27 18.49
CA VAL A 179 10.60 -11.07 17.52
C VAL A 179 10.11 -10.82 16.11
N ASP A 180 8.79 -10.78 15.90
CA ASP A 180 8.18 -10.55 14.59
C ASP A 180 8.48 -9.12 14.08
N ILE A 181 8.41 -8.09 14.95
CA ILE A 181 8.79 -6.71 14.63
C ILE A 181 10.26 -6.63 14.18
N ALA A 182 11.18 -7.21 14.96
CA ALA A 182 12.60 -7.18 14.65
C ALA A 182 12.92 -7.86 13.31
N ARG A 183 12.22 -8.97 13.03
CA ARG A 183 12.35 -9.72 11.79
C ARG A 183 11.86 -8.94 10.59
N TYR A 184 10.64 -8.38 10.64
CA TYR A 184 10.03 -7.73 9.48
C TYR A 184 10.59 -6.34 9.21
N ARG A 185 11.24 -5.70 10.19
CA ARG A 185 11.99 -4.46 9.98
C ARG A 185 13.11 -4.60 8.93
N ALA A 186 13.65 -5.81 8.73
CA ALA A 186 14.66 -6.10 7.72
C ALA A 186 14.07 -6.47 6.34
N HIS A 187 12.74 -6.55 6.21
CA HIS A 187 12.10 -6.98 4.98
C HIS A 187 12.05 -5.85 3.93
N PRO A 188 12.51 -6.07 2.68
CA PRO A 188 12.64 -5.01 1.68
C PRO A 188 11.30 -4.37 1.29
N ASP A 189 10.23 -5.14 1.35
CA ASP A 189 8.88 -4.71 0.99
C ASP A 189 7.98 -4.42 2.21
N CYS A 190 8.57 -4.22 3.39
CA CYS A 190 7.82 -3.86 4.59
C CYS A 190 8.14 -2.43 5.03
N ARG A 191 7.22 -1.51 4.77
CA ARG A 191 7.25 -0.15 5.35
C ARG A 191 6.34 -0.02 6.56
N LYS A 192 5.30 -0.85 6.63
CA LYS A 192 4.37 -0.87 7.76
C LYS A 192 4.11 -2.30 8.19
N LEU A 193 4.06 -2.51 9.50
CA LEU A 193 3.70 -3.78 10.11
C LEU A 193 2.46 -3.56 10.97
N LEU A 194 1.39 -4.30 10.68
CA LEU A 194 0.23 -4.39 11.55
C LEU A 194 0.23 -5.75 12.27
N CYS A 195 0.41 -5.73 13.59
CA CYS A 195 0.23 -6.90 14.44
C CYS A 195 -1.22 -6.93 14.95
N PHE A 196 -2.06 -7.77 14.37
CA PHE A 196 -3.45 -7.96 14.77
C PHE A 196 -3.58 -9.09 15.79
N VAL A 197 -3.96 -8.74 17.03
CA VAL A 197 -4.18 -9.71 18.11
C VAL A 197 -5.68 -9.83 18.38
N TYR A 198 -6.24 -10.99 18.09
CA TYR A 198 -7.64 -11.29 18.42
C TYR A 198 -7.75 -11.89 19.83
N ASP A 199 -8.35 -11.14 20.75
CA ASP A 199 -8.52 -11.50 22.16
C ASP A 199 -10.00 -11.54 22.60
N PRO A 200 -10.82 -12.43 22.03
CA PRO A 200 -12.25 -12.46 22.33
C PRO A 200 -12.58 -12.83 23.78
N GLU A 201 -11.67 -13.48 24.50
CA GLU A 201 -11.85 -13.88 25.90
C GLU A 201 -11.20 -12.92 26.93
N GLY A 202 -10.46 -11.90 26.48
CA GLY A 202 -9.88 -10.89 27.38
C GLY A 202 -8.68 -11.38 28.19
N TRP A 203 -7.83 -12.23 27.62
CA TRP A 203 -6.58 -12.70 28.24
C TRP A 203 -5.53 -11.60 28.40
N VAL A 204 -5.66 -10.49 27.66
CA VAL A 204 -4.83 -9.30 27.80
C VAL A 204 -5.55 -8.27 28.67
N ASN A 205 -5.19 -8.22 29.96
CA ASN A 205 -5.85 -7.34 30.94
C ASN A 205 -5.73 -5.83 30.61
N ASN A 206 -4.59 -5.39 30.08
CA ASN A 206 -4.36 -4.00 29.66
C ASN A 206 -3.90 -3.94 28.19
N PRO A 207 -4.82 -4.06 27.22
CA PRO A 207 -4.47 -4.05 25.81
C PRO A 207 -3.80 -2.75 25.39
N TRP A 208 -4.26 -1.62 25.96
CA TRP A 208 -3.72 -0.29 25.65
C TRP A 208 -2.26 -0.13 26.06
N GLY A 209 -1.88 -0.68 27.21
CA GLY A 209 -0.49 -0.68 27.66
C GLY A 209 0.40 -1.44 26.68
N LEU A 210 0.03 -2.68 26.36
CA LEU A 210 0.82 -3.51 25.44
C LEU A 210 0.93 -2.91 24.03
N GLU A 211 -0.15 -2.30 23.54
CA GLU A 211 -0.12 -1.59 22.26
C GLU A 211 0.83 -0.39 22.30
N ASN A 212 0.74 0.46 23.32
CA ASN A 212 1.59 1.64 23.42
C ASN A 212 3.07 1.30 23.61
N ASP A 213 3.37 0.18 24.27
CA ASP A 213 4.74 -0.28 24.49
C ASP A 213 5.40 -0.79 23.20
N LEU A 214 4.61 -1.31 22.24
CA LEU A 214 5.09 -1.93 21.01
C LEU A 214 4.88 -1.06 19.75
N ASN A 215 3.92 -0.14 19.77
CA ASN A 215 3.69 0.80 18.69
C ASN A 215 4.90 1.73 18.53
N CYS A 216 5.45 1.79 17.33
CA CYS A 216 6.54 2.71 17.03
C CYS A 216 6.43 3.27 15.61
N LYS A 217 7.05 4.42 15.40
CA LYS A 217 7.12 5.07 14.10
C LYS A 217 8.50 5.68 13.94
N ASP A 218 9.32 5.02 13.11
CA ASP A 218 10.67 5.43 12.79
C ASP A 218 10.74 5.88 11.31
N GLU A 219 11.86 6.46 10.89
CA GLU A 219 12.06 6.87 9.49
C GLU A 219 12.02 5.65 8.56
N GLY A 220 10.89 5.47 7.87
CA GLY A 220 10.67 4.42 6.87
C GLY A 220 10.01 3.14 7.36
N PHE A 221 9.74 3.02 8.67
CA PHE A 221 9.08 1.84 9.25
C PHE A 221 8.08 2.21 10.35
N GLU A 222 6.83 1.76 10.22
CA GLU A 222 5.76 2.00 11.19
C GLU A 222 5.19 0.67 11.70
N VAL A 223 5.12 0.51 13.02
CA VAL A 223 4.53 -0.65 13.69
C VAL A 223 3.23 -0.22 14.37
N LYS A 224 2.18 -0.98 14.10
CA LYS A 224 0.91 -0.85 14.79
C LYS A 224 0.49 -2.21 15.34
N VAL A 225 0.34 -2.30 16.65
CA VAL A 225 -0.30 -3.41 17.33
C VAL A 225 -1.75 -3.03 17.59
N LEU A 226 -2.67 -3.93 17.25
CA LEU A 226 -4.10 -3.76 17.46
C LEU A 226 -4.69 -5.02 18.10
N ILE A 227 -5.13 -4.88 19.34
CA ILE A 227 -5.75 -5.92 20.14
C ILE A 227 -7.27 -5.69 20.15
N VAL A 228 -8.03 -6.67 19.70
CA VAL A 228 -9.49 -6.58 19.45
C VAL A 228 -10.20 -7.83 20.01
N PRO A 229 -11.39 -7.71 20.62
CA PRO A 229 -12.16 -6.50 20.88
C PRO A 229 -11.58 -5.62 21.99
N LYS A 230 -12.01 -4.35 21.99
CA LYS A 230 -11.73 -3.38 23.05
C LYS A 230 -12.85 -3.44 24.10
N GLY A 231 -12.50 -3.33 25.38
CA GLY A 231 -13.47 -3.14 26.47
C GLY A 231 -13.99 -4.43 27.08
N HIS A 232 -13.08 -5.26 27.59
CA HIS A 232 -13.39 -6.31 28.57
C HIS A 232 -13.46 -5.73 29.98
#